data_AF-A0A847M576-F1
#
_entry.id   AF-A0A847M576-F1
#
_cell.length_a   1.000
_cell.length_b   1.000
_cell.length_c   1.000
_cell.angle_alpha   90.00
_cell.angle_beta   90.00
_cell.angle_gamma   90.00
#
_symmetry.space_group_name_H-M   'P 1'
#
loop_
_entity.id
_entity.type
_entity.pdbx_description
1 polymer ?
#
loop_
_entity_poly.entity_id
_entity_poly.type
_entity_poly.pdbx_seq_one_letter_code
_entity_poly.pdbx_strand_id
1 'polypeptide(L)'
;MAPQFDRIIYSHPAGEDGFEYFYIAYQPGGRKLSLKYRRPSEEAHHSTMSPAHLLEFLSANRQHPSDQWPFPVVDRAARLLRNQIARWENENGVPY
;
A
#
# COMPACT_ATOMS: atom_id res chain seq x y z
N MET A 1 -23.14 -15.15 -3.36
CA MET A 1 -21.76 -14.64 -3.21
C MET A 1 -21.78 -13.57 -2.13
N ALA A 2 -21.10 -13.80 -0.99
CA ALA A 2 -20.93 -12.72 -0.01
C ALA A 2 -20.03 -11.65 -0.64
N PRO A 3 -20.30 -10.35 -0.43
CA PRO A 3 -19.41 -9.29 -0.88
C PRO A 3 -18.02 -9.51 -0.28
N GLN A 4 -17.00 -9.67 -1.13
CA GLN A 4 -15.61 -9.67 -0.69
C GLN A 4 -15.21 -8.22 -0.45
N PHE A 5 -14.97 -7.86 0.81
CA PHE A 5 -14.52 -6.53 1.19
C PHE A 5 -12.99 -6.46 1.14
N ASP A 6 -12.47 -5.45 0.45
CA ASP A 6 -11.06 -5.06 0.53
C ASP A 6 -10.72 -4.73 1.99
N ARG A 7 -9.65 -5.33 2.52
CA ARG A 7 -9.13 -5.01 3.86
C ARG A 7 -8.00 -4.01 3.73
N ILE A 8 -8.17 -2.86 4.38
CA ILE A 8 -7.18 -1.77 4.36
C ILE A 8 -6.00 -2.13 5.27
N ILE A 9 -4.79 -2.08 4.72
CA ILE A 9 -3.52 -2.21 5.45
C ILE A 9 -3.04 -0.83 5.91
N TYR A 10 -3.17 0.16 5.03
CA TYR A 10 -2.76 1.51 5.29
C TYR A 10 -3.68 2.48 4.56
N SER A 11 -4.04 3.56 5.24
CA SER A 11 -4.71 4.73 4.66
C SER A 11 -4.00 5.98 5.17
N HIS A 12 -3.71 6.91 4.26
CA HIS A 12 -3.17 8.21 4.61
C HIS A 12 -4.29 9.28 4.60
N PRO A 13 -4.32 10.21 5.56
CA PRO A 13 -5.29 11.31 5.58
C PRO A 13 -5.25 12.13 4.29
N ALA A 14 -6.42 12.60 3.85
CA ALA A 14 -6.52 13.48 2.69
C ALA A 14 -5.92 14.86 3.00
N GLY A 15 -5.22 15.45 2.03
CA GLY A 15 -4.79 16.85 2.06
C GLY A 15 -3.51 17.16 2.85
N GLU A 16 -2.93 16.19 3.57
CA GLU A 16 -1.69 16.42 4.35
C GLU A 16 -0.46 16.52 3.43
N ASP A 17 -0.35 15.59 2.47
CA ASP A 17 0.81 15.48 1.57
C ASP A 17 0.42 15.54 0.07
N GLY A 18 -0.67 16.22 -0.25
CA GLY A 18 -1.14 16.41 -1.64
C GLY A 18 -1.90 15.22 -2.25
N PHE A 19 -2.27 14.22 -1.44
CA PHE A 19 -3.18 13.15 -1.83
C PHE A 19 -4.63 13.49 -1.45
N GLU A 20 -5.58 13.29 -2.37
CA GLU A 20 -7.02 13.24 -2.03
C GLU A 20 -7.35 11.94 -1.30
N TYR A 21 -6.68 10.86 -1.69
CA TYR A 21 -6.63 9.62 -0.92
C TYR A 21 -5.37 8.84 -1.29
N PHE A 22 -4.90 8.03 -0.35
CA PHE A 22 -3.86 7.03 -0.58
C PHE A 22 -4.13 5.85 0.34
N TYR A 23 -4.29 4.66 -0.22
CA TYR A 23 -4.45 3.45 0.57
C TYR A 23 -3.87 2.21 -0.10
N ILE A 24 -3.44 1.29 0.76
CA ILE A 24 -3.00 -0.05 0.42
C ILE A 24 -4.04 -1.02 0.98
N ALA A 25 -4.57 -1.89 0.13
CA ALA A 25 -5.57 -2.87 0.50
C ALA A 25 -5.19 -4.27 0.02
N TYR A 26 -5.72 -5.29 0.69
CA TYR A 26 -5.66 -6.67 0.22
C TYR A 26 -7.06 -7.28 0.14
N GLN A 27 -7.23 -8.22 -0.78
CA GLN A 27 -8.42 -9.05 -0.82
C GLN A 27 -8.17 -10.32 0.00
N PRO A 28 -9.05 -10.67 0.96
CA PRO A 28 -8.95 -11.94 1.68
C PRO A 28 -8.93 -13.14 0.72
N GLY A 29 -7.87 -13.96 0.80
CA GLY A 29 -7.64 -15.09 -0.13
C GLY A 29 -6.88 -14.72 -1.40
N GLY A 30 -6.63 -13.43 -1.65
CA GLY A 30 -5.79 -12.95 -2.73
C GLY A 30 -4.30 -12.94 -2.35
N ARG A 31 -3.43 -13.19 -3.33
CA ARG A 31 -1.96 -13.05 -3.21
C ARG A 31 -1.44 -11.69 -3.68
N LYS A 32 -2.33 -10.73 -3.90
CA LYS A 32 -2.00 -9.41 -4.43
C LYS A 32 -2.58 -8.31 -3.56
N LEU A 33 -1.90 -7.17 -3.57
CA LEU A 33 -2.29 -5.94 -2.91
C LEU A 33 -2.65 -4.90 -3.95
N SER A 34 -3.65 -4.11 -3.63
CA SER A 34 -4.03 -2.94 -4.41
C SER A 34 -3.43 -1.69 -3.78
N LEU A 35 -2.66 -0.94 -4.57
CA LEU A 35 -2.26 0.43 -4.28
C LEU A 35 -3.22 1.35 -5.02
N LYS A 36 -3.95 2.18 -4.28
CA LYS A 36 -4.94 3.11 -4.83
C LYS A 36 -4.67 4.50 -4.27
N TYR A 37 -4.45 5.47 -5.15
CA TYR A 37 -4.23 6.86 -4.75
C TYR A 37 -4.75 7.83 -5.79
N ARG A 38 -4.97 9.07 -5.38
CA ARG A 38 -5.33 10.18 -6.27
C ARG A 38 -4.79 11.49 -5.69
N ARG A 39 -4.38 12.40 -6.57
CA ARG A 39 -3.94 13.76 -6.22
C ARG A 39 -4.85 14.81 -6.87
N PRO A 40 -4.92 16.04 -6.33
CA PRO A 40 -5.67 17.13 -6.95
C PRO A 40 -5.11 17.40 -8.34
N SER A 41 -5.91 17.20 -9.38
CA SER A 41 -5.56 17.32 -10.82
C SER A 41 -4.92 16.09 -11.48
N GLU A 42 -4.87 14.94 -10.81
CA GLU A 42 -4.48 13.67 -11.43
C GLU A 42 -5.67 12.69 -11.51
N GLU A 43 -5.62 11.77 -12.47
CA GLU A 43 -6.54 10.63 -12.51
C GLU A 43 -6.27 9.68 -11.35
N ALA A 44 -7.32 8.96 -10.93
CA ALA A 44 -7.21 7.93 -9.92
C ALA A 44 -6.24 6.82 -10.40
N HIS A 45 -5.15 6.62 -9.66
CA HIS A 45 -4.23 5.55 -9.94
C HIS A 45 -4.63 4.29 -9.16
N HIS A 46 -4.66 3.16 -9.85
CA HIS A 46 -4.93 1.85 -9.27
C HIS A 46 -3.99 0.82 -9.86
N SER A 47 -3.11 0.28 -9.01
CA SER A 47 -2.19 -0.79 -9.36
C SER A 47 -2.38 -1.99 -8.44
N THR A 48 -2.26 -3.19 -8.99
CA THR A 48 -2.34 -4.44 -8.21
C THR A 48 -1.06 -5.25 -8.40
N MET A 49 -0.37 -5.57 -7.32
CA MET A 49 0.96 -6.22 -7.35
C MET A 49 1.16 -7.15 -6.14
N SER A 50 2.24 -7.94 -6.14
CA SER A 50 2.57 -8.79 -4.99
C SER A 50 2.98 -7.95 -3.78
N PRO A 51 2.85 -8.47 -2.54
CA PRO A 51 3.33 -7.78 -1.34
C PRO A 51 4.81 -7.40 -1.43
N ALA A 52 5.66 -8.31 -1.93
CA ALA A 52 7.08 -8.07 -2.12
C ALA A 52 7.35 -6.90 -3.08
N HIS A 53 6.71 -6.87 -4.26
CA HIS A 53 6.90 -5.76 -5.22
C HIS A 53 6.40 -4.43 -4.67
N LEU A 54 5.27 -4.41 -3.93
CA LEU A 54 4.79 -3.17 -3.33
C LEU A 54 5.75 -2.66 -2.25
N LEU A 55 6.32 -3.57 -1.45
CA LEU A 55 7.29 -3.21 -0.43
C LEU A 55 8.59 -2.66 -1.06
N GLU A 56 9.06 -3.27 -2.14
CA GLU A 56 10.21 -2.78 -2.91
C GLU A 56 9.94 -1.39 -3.48
N PHE A 57 8.78 -1.19 -4.11
CA PHE A 57 8.35 0.10 -4.64
C PHE A 57 8.36 1.21 -3.56
N LEU A 58 7.75 0.94 -2.41
CA LEU A 58 7.72 1.91 -1.31
C LEU A 58 9.11 2.17 -0.74
N SER A 59 9.97 1.14 -0.68
CA SER A 59 11.34 1.26 -0.18
C SER A 59 12.23 2.08 -1.12
N ALA A 60 12.09 1.90 -2.43
CA ALA A 60 12.80 2.69 -3.43
C ALA A 60 12.42 4.18 -3.35
N ASN A 61 11.12 4.47 -3.28
CA ASN A 61 10.62 5.84 -3.15
C ASN A 61 10.93 6.47 -1.78
N ARG A 62 11.16 5.66 -0.73
CA ARG A 62 11.66 6.14 0.55
C ARG A 62 13.12 6.63 0.46
N GLN A 63 13.96 5.97 -0.35
CA GLN A 63 15.36 6.37 -0.54
C GLN A 63 15.50 7.61 -1.42
N HIS A 64 14.52 7.85 -2.31
CA HIS A 64 14.46 8.98 -3.21
C HIS A 64 13.12 9.72 -3.10
N PRO A 65 12.85 10.41 -1.97
CA PRO A 65 11.58 11.10 -1.78
C PRO A 65 11.40 12.21 -2.80
N SER A 66 10.16 12.41 -3.23
CA SER A 66 9.77 13.45 -4.19
C SER A 66 8.41 14.03 -3.82
N ASP A 67 7.99 15.11 -4.48
CA ASP A 67 6.65 15.66 -4.31
C ASP A 67 5.56 14.62 -4.63
N GLN A 68 5.84 13.71 -5.56
CA GLN A 68 4.96 12.58 -5.91
C GLN A 68 4.99 11.46 -4.86
N TRP A 69 6.10 11.31 -4.13
CA TRP A 69 6.29 10.26 -3.12
C TRP A 69 6.89 10.84 -1.84
N PRO A 70 6.05 11.48 -1.00
CA PRO A 70 6.49 12.11 0.24
C PRO A 70 7.06 11.07 1.20
N PHE A 71 8.25 11.33 1.73
CA PHE A 71 8.93 10.46 2.69
C PHE A 71 8.02 9.93 3.82
N PRO A 72 7.24 10.77 4.54
CA PRO A 72 6.42 10.27 5.65
C PRO A 72 5.34 9.28 5.21
N VAL A 73 4.80 9.45 4.01
CA VAL A 73 3.78 8.55 3.43
C VAL A 73 4.42 7.20 3.10
N VAL A 74 5.51 7.20 2.34
CA VAL A 74 6.15 5.96 1.87
C VAL A 74 6.83 5.19 3.00
N ASP A 75 7.43 5.88 3.98
CA ASP A 75 8.02 5.24 5.17
C ASP A 75 6.96 4.52 6.01
N ARG A 76 5.86 5.23 6.32
CA ARG A 76 4.78 4.66 7.14
C ARG A 76 4.09 3.50 6.43
N ALA A 77 3.83 3.64 5.14
CA ALA A 77 3.27 2.58 4.30
C ALA A 77 4.18 1.35 4.26
N ALA A 78 5.49 1.53 4.00
CA ALA A 78 6.46 0.44 3.94
C ALA A 78 6.57 -0.30 5.29
N ARG A 79 6.59 0.44 6.41
CA ARG A 79 6.68 -0.15 7.76
C ARG A 79 5.45 -1.01 8.08
N LEU A 80 4.25 -0.51 7.81
CA LEU A 80 3.01 -1.26 8.05
C LEU A 80 2.91 -2.48 7.13
N LEU A 81 3.26 -2.33 5.86
CA LEU A 81 3.27 -3.43 4.92
C LEU A 81 4.26 -4.54 5.33
N ARG A 82 5.47 -4.17 5.75
CA ARG A 82 6.46 -5.14 6.25
C ARG A 82 5.94 -5.93 7.45
N ASN A 83 5.33 -5.25 8.42
CA ASN A 83 4.73 -5.91 9.58
C ASN A 83 3.59 -6.84 9.18
N GLN A 84 2.79 -6.43 8.19
CA GLN A 84 1.69 -7.25 7.69
C GLN A 84 2.17 -8.50 6.95
N ILE A 85 3.24 -8.39 6.15
CA ILE A 85 3.87 -9.53 5.47
C ILE A 85 4.42 -10.52 6.51
N ALA A 86 5.23 -10.05 7.46
CA ALA A 86 5.77 -10.91 8.51
C ALA A 86 4.67 -11.61 9.31
N ARG A 87 3.55 -10.93 9.56
CA ARG A 87 2.38 -11.53 10.21
C ARG A 87 1.79 -12.65 9.34
N TRP A 88 1.60 -12.43 8.05
CA TRP A 88 1.08 -13.45 7.16
C TRP A 88 2.00 -14.66 7.03
N GLU A 89 3.32 -14.45 6.99
CA GLU A 89 4.31 -15.53 6.96
C GLU A 89 4.25 -16.37 8.25
N ASN A 90 4.11 -15.73 9.41
CA ASN A 90 3.95 -16.40 10.69
C ASN A 90 2.61 -17.16 10.80
N GLU A 91 1.52 -16.60 10.28
CA GLU A 91 0.18 -17.20 10.35
C GLU A 91 -0.02 -18.35 9.34
N ASN A 92 0.63 -18.31 8.17
CA ASN A 92 0.40 -19.27 7.09
C ASN A 92 1.58 -20.23 6.83
N GLY A 93 2.76 -19.99 7.40
CA GLY A 93 3.96 -20.80 7.18
C GLY A 93 4.49 -20.76 5.74
N VAL A 94 4.02 -19.80 4.92
CA VAL A 94 4.38 -19.65 3.51
C VAL A 94 4.92 -18.24 3.27
N PRO A 95 6.10 -18.08 2.63
CA PRO A 95 6.66 -16.78 2.29
C PRO A 95 5.85 -16.07 1.20
N TYR A 96 5.70 -14.75 1.31
CA TYR A 96 4.89 -13.89 0.42
C TYR A 96 5.72 -13.00 -0.52
#